data_AF-A0A923Q1A9-F1
#
_entry.id   AF-A0A923Q1A9-F1
#
_cell.length_a   1.000
_cell.length_b   1.000
_cell.length_c   1.000
_cell.angle_alpha   90.00
_cell.angle_beta   90.00
_cell.angle_gamma   90.00
#
_symmetry.space_group_name_H-M   'P 1'
#
loop_
_entity.id
_entity.type
_entity.pdbx_description
1 polymer ?
#
loop_
_entity_poly.entity_id
_entity_poly.type
_entity_poly.pdbx_seq_one_letter_code
_entity_poly.pdbx_strand_id
1 'polypeptide(L)'
;MEGIALRGEFIFDAAAKTWACTRPLELTVKTISTKRFGARNFSLSGLVDERRVFAGKMTRVEMAGGDMTIDPFTLPLNPPMVSVNVRFNRIGLQDVAALVPTGFSEARGRIDGVVQIDWSKARGLRVGSGRITLRDDEAAVVRLQATPGLLTQHMPERFELLPAWLGPLARWASPINPAYAELKAIEMGEIPLQAQSLTVELTPEGDNRGRSARVQLVGRPARAGTTVDRVTFEADVMGPLSVLMQVTANDHSSIKFGP
;
A
#
# COMPACT_ATOMS: atom_id res chain seq x y z
N MET A 1 5.11 -6.29 -21.66
CA MET A 1 6.06 -7.14 -20.91
C MET A 1 7.19 -7.50 -21.85
N GLU A 2 8.42 -7.59 -21.36
CA GLU A 2 9.60 -7.87 -22.18
C GLU A 2 10.49 -8.93 -21.53
N GLY A 3 11.11 -9.78 -22.34
CA GLY A 3 12.10 -10.77 -21.89
C GLY A 3 11.50 -11.86 -21.00
N ILE A 4 10.36 -12.42 -21.40
CA ILE A 4 9.75 -13.57 -20.72
C ILE A 4 10.48 -14.84 -21.14
N ALA A 5 10.93 -15.63 -20.18
CA ALA A 5 11.47 -16.96 -20.42
C ALA A 5 10.88 -17.95 -19.38
N LEU A 6 10.46 -19.10 -19.87
CA LEU A 6 10.00 -20.23 -19.07
C LEU A 6 10.91 -21.42 -19.38
N ARG A 7 11.49 -22.03 -18.35
CA ARG A 7 12.35 -23.21 -18.46
C ARG A 7 11.86 -24.27 -17.50
N GLY A 8 11.76 -25.51 -17.95
CA GLY A 8 11.37 -26.63 -17.11
C GLY A 8 11.57 -27.95 -17.82
N GLU A 9 11.80 -28.99 -17.04
CA GLU A 9 11.88 -30.37 -17.52
C GLU A 9 10.71 -31.15 -16.91
N PHE A 10 10.00 -31.89 -17.75
CA PHE A 10 8.81 -32.63 -17.38
C PHE A 10 8.96 -34.09 -17.74
N ILE A 11 8.52 -34.97 -16.85
CA ILE A 11 8.28 -36.38 -17.16
C ILE A 11 6.77 -36.59 -17.25
N PHE A 12 6.36 -37.32 -18.27
CA PHE A 12 5.01 -37.82 -18.43
C PHE A 12 4.99 -39.31 -18.11
N ASP A 13 4.21 -39.70 -17.11
CA ASP A 13 3.86 -41.10 -16.90
C ASP A 13 2.60 -41.41 -17.73
N ALA A 14 2.77 -42.19 -18.79
CA ALA A 14 1.68 -42.57 -19.68
C ALA A 14 0.67 -43.54 -19.03
N ALA A 15 1.11 -44.36 -18.08
CA ALA A 15 0.25 -45.32 -17.38
C ALA A 15 -0.63 -44.60 -16.35
N ALA A 16 -0.03 -43.72 -15.55
CA ALA A 16 -0.75 -42.91 -14.57
C ALA A 16 -1.44 -41.68 -15.18
N LYS A 17 -1.09 -41.29 -16.42
CA LYS A 17 -1.49 -40.05 -17.09
C LYS A 17 -1.17 -38.79 -16.28
N THR A 18 -0.03 -38.80 -15.59
CA THR A 18 0.45 -37.72 -14.74
C THR A 18 1.67 -37.04 -15.33
N TRP A 19 1.87 -35.77 -14.96
CA TRP A 19 3.04 -34.99 -15.32
C TRP A 19 3.68 -34.50 -14.02
N ALA A 20 5.00 -34.52 -13.96
CA ALA A 20 5.76 -33.94 -12.85
C ALA A 20 7.03 -33.26 -13.37
N CYS A 21 7.47 -32.23 -12.64
CA CYS A 21 8.76 -31.59 -12.90
C CYS A 21 9.90 -32.44 -12.30
N THR A 22 10.92 -32.75 -13.10
CA THR A 22 12.16 -33.38 -12.60
C THR A 22 13.13 -32.38 -12.00
N ARG A 23 13.01 -31.11 -12.40
CA ARG A 23 13.81 -29.99 -11.94
C ARG A 23 12.91 -28.77 -11.75
N PRO A 24 13.29 -27.80 -10.90
CA PRO A 24 12.52 -26.59 -10.73
C PRO A 24 12.24 -25.90 -12.08
N LEU A 25 10.97 -25.64 -12.35
CA LEU A 25 10.50 -24.72 -13.37
C LEU A 25 11.00 -23.32 -13.00
N GLU A 26 11.60 -22.61 -13.93
CA GLU A 26 12.02 -21.22 -13.79
C GLU A 26 11.22 -20.34 -14.75
N LEU A 27 10.53 -19.36 -14.19
CA LEU A 27 9.90 -18.28 -14.94
C LEU A 27 10.65 -16.99 -14.62
N THR A 28 11.23 -16.36 -15.64
CA THR A 28 11.88 -15.05 -15.51
C THR A 28 11.20 -14.04 -16.41
N VAL A 29 10.99 -12.83 -15.90
CA VAL A 29 10.52 -11.67 -16.68
C VAL A 29 11.46 -10.51 -16.42
N LYS A 30 12.13 -10.02 -17.47
CA LYS A 30 13.12 -8.94 -17.34
C LYS A 30 12.48 -7.63 -16.90
N THR A 31 11.42 -7.22 -17.60
CA THR A 31 10.74 -5.94 -17.33
C THR A 31 9.23 -6.12 -17.40
N ILE A 32 8.56 -5.66 -16.34
CA ILE A 32 7.11 -5.48 -16.27
C ILE A 32 6.88 -3.98 -16.19
N SER A 33 6.30 -3.40 -17.23
CA SER A 33 5.99 -1.97 -17.27
C SER A 33 4.49 -1.78 -17.54
N THR A 34 3.89 -0.90 -16.75
CA THR A 34 2.54 -0.37 -16.92
C THR A 34 2.61 1.16 -16.92
N LYS A 35 1.50 1.85 -17.19
CA LYS A 35 1.46 3.33 -17.12
C LYS A 35 1.85 3.89 -15.76
N ARG A 36 1.67 3.13 -14.68
CA ARG A 36 1.87 3.61 -13.29
C ARG A 36 2.99 2.86 -12.57
N PHE A 37 3.52 1.79 -13.16
CA PHE A 37 4.30 0.83 -12.44
C PHE A 37 5.44 0.25 -13.27
N GLY A 38 6.62 0.11 -12.67
CA GLY A 38 7.75 -0.61 -13.24
C GLY A 38 8.31 -1.63 -12.25
N ALA A 39 8.37 -2.89 -12.66
CA ALA A 39 9.13 -3.95 -12.00
C ALA A 39 10.18 -4.52 -12.92
N ARG A 40 11.25 -5.01 -12.32
CA ARG A 40 12.36 -5.66 -13.01
C ARG A 40 12.76 -6.94 -12.32
N ASN A 41 13.48 -7.77 -13.08
CA ASN A 41 14.16 -8.95 -12.57
C ASN A 41 13.22 -9.92 -11.84
N PHE A 42 12.01 -10.10 -12.36
CA PHE A 42 11.07 -11.08 -11.82
C PHE A 42 11.64 -12.48 -12.03
N SER A 43 11.72 -13.26 -10.96
CA SER A 43 12.09 -14.68 -11.01
C SER A 43 11.21 -15.50 -10.06
N LEU A 44 10.52 -16.48 -10.64
CA LEU A 44 9.76 -17.50 -9.93
C LEU A 44 10.39 -18.86 -10.22
N SER A 45 10.60 -19.67 -9.18
CA SER A 45 11.10 -21.03 -9.32
C SER A 45 10.22 -22.00 -8.54
N GLY A 46 10.01 -23.22 -9.02
CA GLY A 46 9.22 -24.20 -8.27
C GLY A 46 9.04 -25.53 -8.95
N LEU A 47 8.45 -26.50 -8.26
CA LEU A 47 8.20 -27.84 -8.78
C LEU A 47 6.70 -28.07 -8.94
N VAL A 48 6.31 -28.77 -10.00
CA VAL A 48 4.95 -29.32 -10.15
C VAL A 48 5.01 -30.80 -9.83
N ASP A 49 4.17 -31.24 -8.90
CA ASP A 49 4.02 -32.66 -8.57
C ASP A 49 2.96 -33.37 -9.43
N GLU A 50 2.85 -34.69 -9.29
CA GLU A 50 1.87 -35.52 -9.99
C GLU A 50 0.41 -35.16 -9.64
N ARG A 51 0.20 -34.52 -8.48
CA ARG A 51 -1.10 -34.00 -8.04
C ARG A 51 -1.45 -32.65 -8.67
N ARG A 52 -0.61 -32.15 -9.58
CA ARG A 52 -0.74 -30.85 -10.24
C ARG A 52 -0.75 -29.71 -9.24
N VAL A 53 0.08 -29.82 -8.21
CA VAL A 53 0.36 -28.74 -7.26
C VAL A 53 1.73 -28.17 -7.58
N PHE A 54 1.77 -26.87 -7.85
CA PHE A 54 3.01 -26.12 -7.98
C PHE A 54 3.47 -25.63 -6.60
N ALA A 55 4.61 -26.12 -6.12
CA ALA A 55 5.31 -25.61 -4.95
C ALA A 55 6.34 -24.57 -5.42
N GLY A 56 5.99 -23.29 -5.24
CA GLY A 56 6.74 -22.15 -5.75
C GLY A 56 7.50 -21.40 -4.66
N LYS A 57 8.61 -20.81 -5.06
CA LYS A 57 9.28 -19.73 -4.33
C LYS A 57 9.63 -18.62 -5.32
N MET A 58 9.36 -17.39 -4.95
CA MET A 58 9.79 -16.24 -5.73
C MET A 58 11.12 -15.74 -5.18
N THR A 59 12.08 -15.52 -6.06
CA THR A 59 13.44 -15.16 -5.63
C THR A 59 13.52 -13.68 -5.27
N ARG A 60 13.09 -12.80 -6.18
CA ARG A 60 13.08 -11.35 -5.99
C ARG A 60 12.34 -10.68 -7.15
N VAL A 61 11.76 -9.52 -6.89
CA VAL A 61 11.42 -8.49 -7.89
C VAL A 61 11.95 -7.16 -7.42
N GLU A 62 12.57 -6.42 -8.31
CA GLU A 62 12.91 -5.02 -8.06
C GLU A 62 11.72 -4.14 -8.44
N MET A 63 11.32 -3.27 -7.51
CA MET A 63 10.13 -2.45 -7.62
C MET A 63 10.37 -1.13 -6.88
N ALA A 64 10.08 0.02 -7.49
CA ALA A 64 10.11 1.33 -6.81
C ALA A 64 11.44 1.63 -6.06
N GLY A 65 12.56 1.15 -6.60
CA GLY A 65 13.90 1.29 -6.00
C GLY A 65 14.15 0.44 -4.75
N GLY A 66 13.24 -0.49 -4.41
CA GLY A 66 13.41 -1.53 -3.40
C GLY A 66 13.20 -2.92 -3.99
N ASP A 67 13.01 -3.90 -3.11
CA ASP A 67 12.75 -5.27 -3.49
C ASP A 67 11.48 -5.86 -2.86
N MET A 68 10.86 -6.75 -3.62
CA MET A 68 9.68 -7.49 -3.23
C MET A 68 10.01 -8.98 -3.29
N THR A 69 9.64 -9.70 -2.24
CA THR A 69 9.78 -11.16 -2.16
C THR A 69 8.45 -11.79 -1.83
N ILE A 70 8.27 -13.04 -2.23
CA ILE A 70 7.08 -13.81 -1.88
C ILE A 70 7.53 -15.04 -1.10
N ASP A 71 6.93 -15.25 0.07
CA ASP A 71 7.16 -16.45 0.88
C ASP A 71 6.84 -17.70 0.06
N PRO A 72 7.52 -18.84 0.29
CA PRO A 72 7.19 -20.09 -0.40
C PRO A 72 5.71 -20.44 -0.30
N PHE A 73 5.14 -20.89 -1.41
CA PHE A 73 3.70 -21.10 -1.54
C PHE A 73 3.36 -22.34 -2.37
N THR A 74 2.10 -22.75 -2.28
CA THR A 74 1.55 -23.82 -3.11
C THR A 74 0.39 -23.31 -3.95
N LEU A 75 0.33 -23.72 -5.21
CA LEU A 75 -0.73 -23.42 -6.16
C LEU A 75 -1.24 -24.74 -6.74
N PRO A 76 -2.40 -25.27 -6.29
CA PRO A 76 -3.12 -26.29 -7.03
C PRO A 76 -3.43 -25.74 -8.43
N LEU A 77 -3.23 -26.51 -9.49
CA LEU A 77 -3.51 -26.05 -10.85
C LEU A 77 -4.96 -26.32 -11.27
N ASN A 78 -5.70 -27.10 -10.50
CA ASN A 78 -7.12 -27.40 -10.77
C ASN A 78 -7.91 -27.70 -9.47
N PRO A 79 -8.77 -26.79 -8.98
CA PRO A 79 -8.93 -25.41 -9.44
C PRO A 79 -7.76 -24.52 -9.00
N PRO A 80 -7.38 -23.50 -9.80
CA PRO A 80 -6.27 -22.64 -9.45
C PRO A 80 -6.64 -21.64 -8.34
N MET A 81 -5.95 -21.76 -7.21
CA MET A 81 -6.06 -20.90 -6.04
C MET A 81 -4.71 -20.75 -5.34
N VAL A 82 -4.35 -19.54 -4.96
CA VAL A 82 -3.07 -19.25 -4.33
C VAL A 82 -3.25 -18.19 -3.26
N SER A 83 -2.55 -18.37 -2.14
CA SER A 83 -2.44 -17.39 -1.05
C SER A 83 -0.96 -17.20 -0.78
N VAL A 84 -0.49 -15.96 -0.85
CA VAL A 84 0.92 -15.63 -0.73
C VAL A 84 1.14 -14.45 0.20
N ASN A 85 2.20 -14.51 0.99
CA ASN A 85 2.68 -13.35 1.72
C ASN A 85 3.72 -12.64 0.88
N VAL A 86 3.42 -11.41 0.51
CA VAL A 86 4.31 -10.53 -0.22
C VAL A 86 5.03 -9.62 0.76
N ARG A 87 6.35 -9.69 0.79
CA ARG A 87 7.19 -8.82 1.62
C ARG A 87 7.75 -7.70 0.77
N PHE A 88 7.63 -6.49 1.27
CA PHE A 88 8.16 -5.26 0.70
C PHE A 88 9.36 -4.83 1.52
N ASN A 89 10.45 -4.49 0.83
CA ASN A 89 11.68 -4.01 1.45
C ASN A 89 12.18 -2.77 0.70
N ARG A 90 12.30 -1.66 1.41
CA ARG A 90 12.76 -0.35 0.91
C ARG A 90 12.00 0.13 -0.32
N ILE A 91 10.69 -0.11 -0.38
CA ILE A 91 9.84 0.38 -1.47
C ILE A 91 9.68 1.89 -1.33
N GLY A 92 9.79 2.63 -2.44
CA GLY A 92 9.58 4.07 -2.46
C GLY A 92 8.17 4.46 -2.04
N LEU A 93 8.03 5.32 -1.03
CA LEU A 93 6.73 5.79 -0.56
C LEU A 93 5.97 6.57 -1.65
N GLN A 94 6.69 7.33 -2.49
CA GLN A 94 6.11 8.04 -3.64
C GLN A 94 5.36 7.12 -4.61
N ASP A 95 5.90 5.92 -4.84
CA ASP A 95 5.36 4.98 -5.82
C ASP A 95 4.10 4.30 -5.27
N VAL A 96 4.04 4.11 -3.95
CA VAL A 96 2.85 3.59 -3.27
C VAL A 96 1.78 4.67 -3.10
N ALA A 97 2.18 5.90 -2.78
CA ALA A 97 1.27 7.04 -2.68
C ALA A 97 0.55 7.32 -4.01
N ALA A 98 1.22 7.09 -5.15
CA ALA A 98 0.60 7.20 -6.48
C ALA A 98 -0.55 6.19 -6.73
N LEU A 99 -0.68 5.16 -5.89
CA LEU A 99 -1.78 4.19 -5.94
C LEU A 99 -2.98 4.62 -5.07
N VAL A 100 -2.79 5.58 -4.16
CA VAL A 100 -3.84 6.11 -3.29
C VAL A 100 -4.42 7.37 -3.97
N PRO A 101 -5.67 7.34 -4.48
CA PRO A 101 -6.19 8.40 -5.34
C PRO A 101 -6.31 9.79 -4.70
N THR A 102 -6.33 9.87 -3.37
CA THR A 102 -6.62 11.10 -2.63
C THR A 102 -5.90 11.09 -1.28
N GLY A 103 -5.02 12.05 -1.03
CA GLY A 103 -4.43 12.23 0.30
C GLY A 103 -3.10 12.98 0.31
N PHE A 104 -2.23 12.70 -0.67
CA PHE A 104 -0.89 13.28 -0.73
C PHE A 104 -0.62 13.92 -2.08
N SER A 105 -0.10 15.14 -2.07
CA SER A 105 0.42 15.81 -3.26
C SER A 105 1.90 15.46 -3.51
N GLU A 106 2.62 15.12 -2.45
CA GLU A 106 4.02 14.69 -2.49
C GLU A 106 4.25 13.70 -1.34
N ALA A 107 4.99 12.64 -1.60
CA ALA A 107 5.47 11.75 -0.56
C ALA A 107 6.88 11.30 -0.91
N ARG A 108 7.78 11.24 0.06
CA ARG A 108 9.16 10.76 -0.07
C ARG A 108 9.51 9.94 1.16
N GLY A 109 10.34 8.92 0.94
CA GLY A 109 10.78 8.01 1.98
C GLY A 109 10.66 6.56 1.52
N ARG A 110 10.89 5.64 2.44
CA ARG A 110 10.91 4.20 2.17
C ARG A 110 9.99 3.47 3.14
N ILE A 111 9.34 2.43 2.64
CA ILE A 111 8.47 1.59 3.43
C ILE A 111 8.88 0.13 3.34
N ASP A 112 8.62 -0.59 4.42
CA ASP A 112 8.69 -2.04 4.50
C ASP A 112 7.32 -2.58 4.88
N GLY A 113 7.09 -3.87 4.65
CA GLY A 113 5.86 -4.48 5.10
C GLY A 113 5.64 -5.88 4.59
N VAL A 114 4.53 -6.46 5.02
CA VAL A 114 4.02 -7.73 4.51
C VAL A 114 2.55 -7.58 4.22
N VAL A 115 2.11 -8.03 3.05
CA VAL A 115 0.70 -8.07 2.66
C VAL A 115 0.39 -9.45 2.09
N GLN A 116 -0.67 -10.06 2.60
CA GLN A 116 -1.20 -11.29 2.05
C GLN A 116 -1.97 -10.97 0.76
N ILE A 117 -1.77 -11.78 -0.27
CA ILE A 117 -2.50 -11.70 -1.52
C ILE A 117 -3.10 -13.06 -1.80
N ASP A 118 -4.41 -13.07 -2.03
CA ASP A 118 -5.16 -14.25 -2.43
C ASP A 118 -5.61 -14.10 -3.88
N TRP A 119 -5.49 -15.16 -4.66
CA TRP A 119 -6.07 -15.21 -5.99
C TRP A 119 -6.74 -16.55 -6.24
N SER A 120 -7.90 -16.52 -6.89
CA SER A 120 -8.55 -17.71 -7.41
C SER A 120 -9.32 -17.39 -8.68
N LYS A 121 -9.51 -18.37 -9.56
CA LYS A 121 -10.33 -18.17 -10.77
C LYS A 121 -11.76 -17.68 -10.46
N ALA A 122 -12.35 -18.15 -9.36
CA ALA A 122 -13.73 -17.82 -8.99
C ALA A 122 -13.89 -16.44 -8.33
N ARG A 123 -12.90 -15.99 -7.54
CA ARG A 123 -12.99 -14.75 -6.74
C ARG A 123 -12.11 -13.60 -7.23
N GLY A 124 -11.25 -13.85 -8.22
CA GLY A 124 -10.24 -12.90 -8.67
C GLY A 124 -9.14 -12.66 -7.64
N LEU A 125 -8.45 -11.54 -7.77
CA LEU A 125 -7.42 -11.06 -6.85
C LEU A 125 -8.08 -10.41 -5.62
N ARG A 126 -7.62 -10.76 -4.43
CA ARG A 126 -8.00 -10.15 -3.16
C ARG A 126 -6.74 -9.83 -2.36
N VAL A 127 -6.77 -8.69 -1.68
CA VAL A 127 -5.78 -8.37 -0.66
C VAL A 127 -6.28 -8.90 0.68
N GLY A 128 -5.40 -9.67 1.33
CA GLY A 128 -5.56 -10.25 2.64
C GLY A 128 -5.06 -9.30 3.75
N SER A 129 -4.75 -9.88 4.90
CA SER A 129 -4.19 -9.10 6.01
C SER A 129 -2.78 -8.59 5.70
N GLY A 130 -2.39 -7.48 6.32
CA GLY A 130 -1.06 -6.93 6.09
C GLY A 130 -0.71 -5.76 6.99
N ARG A 131 0.58 -5.49 7.09
CA ARG A 131 1.12 -4.30 7.75
C ARG A 131 2.24 -3.72 6.92
N ILE A 132 2.17 -2.42 6.69
CA ILE A 132 3.19 -1.63 6.00
C ILE A 132 3.62 -0.50 6.94
N THR A 133 4.92 -0.28 7.07
CA THR A 133 5.50 0.71 7.96
C THR A 133 6.54 1.55 7.25
N LEU A 134 6.63 2.83 7.62
CA LEU A 134 7.75 3.68 7.25
C LEU A 134 9.04 3.16 7.88
N ARG A 135 10.14 3.22 7.13
CA ARG A 135 11.47 2.98 7.66
C ARG A 135 11.99 4.20 8.44
N ASP A 136 12.79 3.94 9.45
CA ASP A 136 13.43 4.93 10.31
C ASP A 136 14.81 5.39 9.80
N ASP A 137 15.40 4.68 8.84
CA ASP A 137 16.73 4.95 8.31
C ASP A 137 16.77 6.07 7.26
N GLU A 138 15.62 6.54 6.78
CA GLU A 138 15.52 7.63 5.81
C GLU A 138 14.46 8.65 6.24
N ALA A 139 14.81 9.93 6.25
CA ALA A 139 13.87 10.99 6.58
C ALA A 139 12.73 11.02 5.54
N ALA A 140 11.51 10.76 6.00
CA ALA A 140 10.33 10.78 5.15
C ALA A 140 9.65 12.14 5.19
N VAL A 141 9.19 12.60 4.03
CA VAL A 141 8.49 13.87 3.87
C VAL A 141 7.19 13.63 3.15
N VAL A 142 6.11 14.16 3.70
CA VAL A 142 4.76 14.01 3.15
C VAL A 142 4.11 15.38 3.06
N ARG A 143 3.51 15.68 1.91
CA ARG A 143 2.72 16.88 1.68
C ARG A 143 1.29 16.45 1.40
N LEU A 144 0.36 17.01 2.15
CA LEU A 144 -1.05 16.71 1.95
C LEU A 144 -1.55 17.30 0.64
N GLN A 145 -2.56 16.66 0.07
CA GLN A 145 -3.39 17.31 -0.92
C GLN A 145 -4.30 18.31 -0.20
N ALA A 146 -4.48 19.51 -0.76
CA ALA A 146 -5.30 20.56 -0.17
C ALA A 146 -6.70 20.05 0.15
N THR A 147 -7.00 19.92 1.44
CA THR A 147 -8.28 19.36 1.93
C THR A 147 -8.82 20.26 3.05
N PRO A 148 -9.51 21.37 2.69
CA PRO A 148 -10.00 22.33 3.66
C PRO A 148 -10.84 21.69 4.77
N GLY A 149 -10.56 22.05 6.02
CA GLY A 149 -11.25 21.58 7.22
C GLY A 149 -10.69 20.29 7.85
N LEU A 150 -9.79 19.54 7.19
CA LEU A 150 -9.30 18.25 7.70
C LEU A 150 -8.62 18.35 9.08
N LEU A 151 -7.77 19.35 9.29
CA LEU A 151 -7.03 19.58 10.53
C LEU A 151 -7.64 20.70 11.37
N THR A 152 -8.35 21.61 10.72
CA THR A 152 -8.83 22.85 11.31
C THR A 152 -10.25 22.75 11.89
N GLN A 153 -11.02 21.70 11.59
CA GLN A 153 -12.43 21.57 11.99
C GLN A 153 -12.69 21.69 13.49
N HIS A 154 -11.78 21.20 14.33
CA HIS A 154 -11.91 21.23 15.79
C HIS A 154 -10.97 22.24 16.45
N MET A 155 -10.31 23.11 15.67
CA MET A 155 -9.40 24.13 16.18
C MET A 155 -10.03 25.51 15.96
N PRO A 156 -10.27 26.32 17.01
CA PRO A 156 -10.79 27.66 16.81
C PRO A 156 -9.70 28.55 16.19
N GLU A 157 -10.10 29.40 15.24
CA GLU A 157 -9.21 30.39 14.61
C GLU A 157 -8.70 31.44 15.61
N ARG A 158 -9.48 31.69 16.67
CA ARG A 158 -9.17 32.66 17.73
C ARG A 158 -9.46 32.08 19.10
N PHE A 159 -8.74 32.52 20.11
CA PHE A 159 -9.05 32.15 21.49
C PHE A 159 -10.28 32.92 21.99
N GLU A 160 -11.28 32.20 22.49
CA GLU A 160 -12.47 32.79 23.10
C GLU A 160 -12.17 33.17 24.56
N LEU A 161 -11.61 34.36 24.77
CA LEU A 161 -11.28 34.86 26.11
C LEU A 161 -12.46 35.56 26.80
N LEU A 162 -13.42 36.07 26.02
CA LEU A 162 -14.58 36.80 26.50
C LEU A 162 -15.86 36.06 26.15
N PRO A 163 -16.90 36.10 27.02
CA PRO A 163 -18.18 35.48 26.74
C PRO A 163 -18.82 35.94 25.43
N ALA A 164 -19.43 35.02 24.68
CA ALA A 164 -20.07 35.31 23.39
C ALA A 164 -21.19 36.38 23.47
N TRP A 165 -21.82 36.57 24.64
CA TRP A 165 -22.87 37.58 24.83
C TRP A 165 -22.37 39.03 24.72
N LEU A 166 -21.06 39.26 24.83
CA LEU A 166 -20.43 40.57 24.59
C LEU A 166 -20.31 40.92 23.09
N GLY A 167 -20.77 40.04 22.20
CA GLY A 167 -20.95 40.34 20.79
C GLY A 167 -19.65 40.70 20.06
N PRO A 168 -19.66 41.69 19.14
CA PRO A 168 -18.49 42.04 18.32
C PRO A 168 -17.23 42.43 19.11
N LEU A 169 -17.41 42.97 20.33
CA LEU A 169 -16.30 43.37 21.21
C LEU A 169 -15.50 42.16 21.70
N ALA A 170 -16.17 41.04 21.98
CA ALA A 170 -15.51 39.80 22.37
C ALA A 170 -14.54 39.33 21.29
N ARG A 171 -14.99 39.35 20.03
CA ARG A 171 -14.21 38.92 18.87
C ARG A 171 -13.05 39.86 18.53
N TRP A 172 -13.21 41.16 18.78
CA TRP A 172 -12.13 42.15 18.62
C TRP A 172 -10.99 41.91 19.62
N ALA A 173 -11.32 41.55 20.86
CA ALA A 173 -10.34 41.26 21.91
C ALA A 173 -9.74 39.84 21.84
N SER A 174 -10.36 38.91 21.09
CA SER A 174 -9.87 37.55 20.93
C SER A 174 -8.58 37.47 20.11
N PRO A 175 -7.46 37.01 20.70
CA PRO A 175 -6.21 36.83 19.98
C PRO A 175 -6.31 35.70 18.95
N ILE A 176 -5.57 35.84 17.85
CA ILE A 176 -5.47 34.84 16.80
C ILE A 176 -4.73 33.61 17.34
N ASN A 177 -5.25 32.42 17.02
CA ASN A 177 -4.60 31.17 17.37
C ASN A 177 -3.49 30.84 16.35
N PRO A 178 -2.19 30.92 16.71
CA PRO A 178 -1.11 30.66 15.77
C PRO A 178 -1.11 29.21 15.27
N ALA A 179 -1.55 28.26 16.10
CA ALA A 179 -1.64 26.86 15.72
C ALA A 179 -2.69 26.63 14.61
N TYR A 180 -3.77 27.42 14.58
CA TYR A 180 -4.77 27.32 13.52
C TYR A 180 -4.20 27.67 12.14
N ALA A 181 -3.43 28.75 12.05
CA ALA A 181 -2.79 29.18 10.81
C ALA A 181 -1.79 28.14 10.30
N GLU A 182 -1.00 27.55 11.20
CA GLU A 182 -0.05 26.48 10.86
C GLU A 182 -0.75 25.20 10.41
N LEU A 183 -1.77 24.74 11.14
CA LEU A 183 -2.57 23.57 10.75
C LEU A 183 -3.23 23.77 9.40
N LYS A 184 -3.77 24.97 9.14
CA LYS A 184 -4.33 25.34 7.84
C LYS A 184 -3.27 25.27 6.73
N ALA A 185 -2.07 25.77 6.96
CA ALA A 185 -0.99 25.71 5.97
C ALA A 185 -0.52 24.26 5.69
N ILE A 186 -0.53 23.38 6.69
CA ILE A 186 -0.26 21.94 6.51
C ILE A 186 -1.39 21.28 5.71
N GLU A 187 -2.64 21.55 6.08
CA GLU A 187 -3.86 21.06 5.43
C GLU A 187 -3.95 21.45 3.95
N MET A 188 -3.49 22.65 3.62
CA MET A 188 -3.41 23.15 2.25
C MET A 188 -2.17 22.65 1.49
N GLY A 189 -1.32 21.85 2.14
CA GLY A 189 -0.09 21.32 1.54
C GLY A 189 1.01 22.37 1.36
N GLU A 190 0.92 23.54 1.99
CA GLU A 190 1.95 24.58 1.92
C GLU A 190 3.16 24.22 2.77
N ILE A 191 2.90 23.66 3.97
CA ILE A 191 3.93 23.17 4.90
C ILE A 191 3.98 21.65 4.81
N PRO A 192 5.11 21.05 4.39
CA PRO A 192 5.27 19.61 4.40
C PRO A 192 5.46 19.09 5.82
N LEU A 193 5.09 17.83 6.03
CA LEU A 193 5.30 17.10 7.26
C LEU A 193 6.53 16.20 7.13
N GLN A 194 7.44 16.29 8.09
CA GLN A 194 8.44 15.27 8.31
C GLN A 194 7.77 14.10 9.02
N ALA A 195 7.54 13.02 8.28
CA ALA A 195 6.87 11.84 8.80
C ALA A 195 7.81 11.09 9.75
N GLN A 196 7.35 10.86 10.97
CA GLN A 196 8.05 10.11 12.00
C GLN A 196 7.62 8.64 11.99
N SER A 197 6.35 8.39 11.68
CA SER A 197 5.84 7.04 11.47
C SER A 197 4.67 7.08 10.49
N LEU A 198 4.66 6.14 9.55
CA LEU A 198 3.46 5.76 8.80
C LEU A 198 3.23 4.28 9.10
N THR A 199 2.02 3.92 9.50
CA THR A 199 1.60 2.53 9.65
C THR A 199 0.30 2.34 8.89
N VAL A 200 0.27 1.35 8.02
CA VAL A 200 -0.94 0.91 7.33
C VAL A 200 -1.22 -0.52 7.78
N GLU A 201 -2.37 -0.75 8.37
CA GLU A 201 -2.86 -2.07 8.76
C GLU A 201 -4.04 -2.45 7.87
N LEU A 202 -3.99 -3.66 7.33
CA LEU A 202 -5.04 -4.21 6.47
C LEU A 202 -5.66 -5.40 7.20
N THR A 203 -6.96 -5.35 7.39
CA THR A 203 -7.79 -6.38 8.03
C THR A 203 -9.07 -6.57 7.19
N PRO A 204 -9.01 -7.23 6.03
CA PRO A 204 -10.12 -7.23 5.05
C PRO A 204 -11.46 -7.72 5.58
N GLU A 205 -11.45 -8.61 6.58
CA GLU A 205 -12.66 -9.15 7.23
C GLU A 205 -13.20 -8.21 8.33
N GLY A 206 -12.54 -7.07 8.58
CA GLY A 206 -12.84 -6.14 9.65
C GLY A 206 -12.02 -6.43 10.92
N ASP A 207 -11.62 -5.38 11.63
CA ASP A 207 -11.16 -5.49 13.01
C ASP A 207 -12.33 -5.52 14.00
N ASN A 208 -12.05 -5.44 15.31
CA ASN A 208 -13.07 -5.40 16.36
C ASN A 208 -14.05 -4.22 16.25
N ARG A 209 -13.78 -3.25 15.38
CA ARG A 209 -14.63 -2.08 15.08
C ARG A 209 -15.19 -2.12 13.65
N GLY A 210 -15.01 -3.23 12.92
CA GLY A 210 -15.46 -3.40 11.53
C GLY A 210 -14.59 -2.70 10.48
N ARG A 211 -13.39 -2.25 10.85
CA ARG A 211 -12.48 -1.50 9.97
C ARG A 211 -11.67 -2.45 9.11
N SER A 212 -11.67 -2.21 7.80
CA SER A 212 -10.95 -3.04 6.84
C SER A 212 -9.52 -2.58 6.57
N ALA A 213 -9.26 -1.28 6.71
CA ALA A 213 -7.92 -0.73 6.75
C ALA A 213 -7.82 0.40 7.77
N ARG A 214 -6.63 0.56 8.34
CA ARG A 214 -6.26 1.67 9.21
C ARG A 214 -4.96 2.27 8.74
N VAL A 215 -4.97 3.57 8.48
CA VAL A 215 -3.77 4.33 8.13
C VAL A 215 -3.50 5.32 9.25
N GLN A 216 -2.32 5.21 9.85
CA GLN A 216 -1.85 6.13 10.88
C GLN A 216 -0.57 6.82 10.41
N LEU A 217 -0.61 8.15 10.29
CA LEU A 217 0.55 8.97 9.99
C LEU A 217 0.81 9.90 11.18
N VAL A 218 2.04 9.89 11.66
CA VAL A 218 2.53 10.83 12.67
C VAL A 218 3.69 11.60 12.06
N GLY A 219 3.64 12.91 12.17
CA GLY A 219 4.72 13.76 11.69
C GLY A 219 4.79 15.09 12.41
N ARG A 220 5.85 15.83 12.09
CA ARG A 220 6.05 17.21 12.54
C ARG A 220 6.07 18.14 11.34
N PRO A 221 5.66 19.40 11.46
CA PRO A 221 5.89 20.38 10.42
C PRO A 221 7.39 20.48 10.14
N ALA A 222 7.80 20.46 8.87
CA ALA A 222 9.23 20.55 8.52
C ALA A 222 9.81 21.97 8.71
N ARG A 223 8.95 22.97 8.96
CA ARG A 223 9.37 24.36 9.19
C ARG A 223 9.87 24.51 10.62
N ALA A 224 11.03 25.14 10.80
CA ALA A 224 11.55 25.46 12.14
C ALA A 224 10.71 26.55 12.83
N GLY A 225 10.61 26.48 14.16
CA GLY A 225 9.92 27.49 14.98
C GLY A 225 8.39 27.42 14.95
N THR A 226 7.82 26.26 14.61
CA THR A 226 6.37 26.07 14.58
C THR A 226 5.81 25.88 15.98
N THR A 227 4.58 26.34 16.18
CA THR A 227 3.83 26.14 17.42
C THR A 227 3.25 24.73 17.50
N VAL A 228 3.01 24.10 16.35
CA VAL A 228 2.57 22.71 16.24
C VAL A 228 3.78 21.76 16.34
N ASP A 229 3.90 21.01 17.44
CA ASP A 229 4.99 20.02 17.62
C ASP A 229 4.69 18.68 16.95
N ARG A 230 3.42 18.28 16.85
CA ARG A 230 3.03 16.96 16.32
C ARG A 230 1.66 17.02 15.65
N VAL A 231 1.57 16.39 14.49
CA VAL A 231 0.32 16.14 13.78
C VAL A 231 0.13 14.64 13.64
N THR A 232 -1.06 14.17 14.00
CA THR A 232 -1.44 12.76 13.86
C THR A 232 -2.67 12.68 12.96
N PHE A 233 -2.57 11.85 11.92
CA PHE A 233 -3.68 11.50 11.05
C PHE A 233 -4.02 10.04 11.28
N GLU A 234 -5.31 9.78 11.44
CA GLU A 234 -5.85 8.43 11.44
C GLU A 234 -6.98 8.40 10.42
N ALA A 235 -6.85 7.52 9.44
CA ALA A 235 -7.90 7.26 8.46
C ALA A 235 -8.31 5.79 8.56
N ASP A 236 -9.59 5.59 8.87
CA ASP A 236 -10.21 4.29 8.97
C ASP A 236 -11.05 4.04 7.72
N VAL A 237 -10.80 2.92 7.05
CA VAL A 237 -11.63 2.45 5.93
C VAL A 237 -12.63 1.44 6.48
N MET A 238 -13.91 1.70 6.27
CA MET A 238 -15.00 0.81 6.65
C MET A 238 -15.52 0.05 5.43
N GLY A 239 -15.91 -1.21 5.62
CA GLY A 239 -16.49 -2.05 4.57
C GLY A 239 -15.48 -2.84 3.74
N PRO A 240 -15.93 -3.65 2.77
CA PRO A 240 -15.07 -4.65 2.13
C PRO A 240 -14.02 -4.00 1.20
N LEU A 241 -12.73 -4.10 1.58
CA LEU A 241 -11.59 -3.68 0.75
C LEU A 241 -11.63 -4.28 -0.66
N SER A 242 -12.18 -5.49 -0.78
CA SER A 242 -12.33 -6.20 -2.07
C SER A 242 -13.13 -5.42 -3.11
N VAL A 243 -14.10 -4.59 -2.71
CA VAL A 243 -14.94 -3.82 -3.64
C VAL A 243 -14.15 -2.66 -4.26
N LEU A 244 -13.32 -1.96 -3.46
CA LEU A 244 -12.50 -0.85 -3.96
C LEU A 244 -11.39 -1.33 -4.91
N MET A 245 -10.83 -2.51 -4.66
CA MET A 245 -9.76 -3.07 -5.50
C MET A 245 -10.27 -3.72 -6.79
N GLN A 246 -11.48 -4.29 -6.80
CA GLN A 246 -12.07 -4.87 -8.01
C GLN A 246 -12.34 -3.80 -9.09
N VAL A 247 -12.73 -2.59 -8.70
CA VAL A 247 -12.92 -1.47 -9.63
C VAL A 247 -11.60 -1.13 -10.35
N THR A 248 -10.47 -1.18 -9.65
CA THR A 248 -9.15 -0.89 -10.24
C THR A 248 -8.59 -2.06 -11.05
N ALA A 249 -8.90 -3.30 -10.67
CA ALA A 249 -8.43 -4.50 -11.37
C ALA A 249 -9.20 -4.79 -12.68
N ASN A 250 -10.51 -4.51 -12.71
CA ASN A 250 -11.37 -4.79 -13.86
C ASN A 250 -11.08 -3.89 -15.08
N ASP A 251 -10.48 -2.71 -14.88
CA ASP A 251 -10.10 -1.85 -16.00
C ASP A 251 -8.87 -2.37 -16.76
N HIS A 252 -7.96 -3.13 -16.13
CA HIS A 252 -6.67 -3.42 -16.74
C HIS A 252 -6.03 -4.75 -16.30
N SER A 253 -6.47 -5.88 -16.87
CA SER A 253 -5.62 -6.97 -17.36
C SER A 253 -6.42 -8.27 -17.60
N SER A 254 -6.59 -8.67 -18.88
CA SER A 254 -6.93 -10.06 -19.19
C SER A 254 -5.64 -10.83 -19.46
N ILE A 255 -5.18 -11.63 -18.50
CA ILE A 255 -4.20 -12.68 -18.81
C ILE A 255 -5.01 -13.88 -19.32
N LYS A 256 -5.13 -13.98 -20.65
CA LYS A 256 -5.66 -15.18 -21.29
C LYS A 256 -4.56 -16.22 -21.31
N PHE A 257 -4.68 -17.26 -20.50
CA PHE A 257 -4.00 -18.52 -20.78
C PHE A 257 -4.82 -19.24 -21.84
N GLY A 258 -4.29 -19.33 -23.06
CA GLY A 258 -4.85 -20.19 -24.10
C GLY A 258 -4.64 -21.68 -23.77
N PRO A 259 -5.43 -22.58 -24.36
CA PRO A 259 -5.18 -24.02 -24.29
C PRO A 259 -3.83 -24.40 -24.92
#